data_AF-A0A2V1B5A3-F1
#
_entry.id   AF-A0A2V1B5A3-F1
#
_cell.length_a   1.000
_cell.length_b   1.000
_cell.length_c   1.000
_cell.angle_alpha   90.00
_cell.angle_beta   90.00
_cell.angle_gamma   90.00
#
_symmetry.space_group_name_H-M   'P 1'
#
loop_
_entity.id
_entity.type
_entity.pdbx_description
1 polymer ?
#
loop_
_entity_poly.entity_id
_entity_poly.type
_entity_poly.pdbx_seq_one_letter_code
_entity_poly.pdbx_strand_id
1 'polypeptide(L)'
;MGHSHGGKNGTGFQSGEQLLAQKNNIEVLIEFLYVKDAKVPLRRTIDNANTFSHIGLIVPDILAAQATFEAFGATILKRVGMNPVEGDPAGDDVAVAFGLSEVRASSNETAAAPTGIAGFGFTQFIIVADPDGNLIEVQQQY
;
A
#
# COMPACT_ATOMS: atom_id res chain seq x y z
N MET A 1 -2.23 -3.02 7.23
CA MET A 1 -2.81 -4.35 7.66
C MET A 1 -3.72 -4.21 8.87
N GLY A 2 -4.72 -5.09 9.05
CA GLY A 2 -5.60 -5.10 10.24
C GLY A 2 -5.00 -5.85 11.43
N HIS A 3 -5.24 -5.39 12.66
CA HIS A 3 -4.83 -6.10 13.87
C HIS A 3 -5.84 -7.21 14.22
N SER A 4 -5.34 -8.33 14.76
CA SER A 4 -6.21 -9.39 15.27
C SER A 4 -7.00 -8.87 16.47
N HIS A 5 -8.32 -9.04 16.46
CA HIS A 5 -9.18 -8.65 17.58
C HIS A 5 -9.46 -9.80 18.55
N GLY A 6 -8.72 -10.91 18.42
CA GLY A 6 -9.07 -12.19 19.03
C GLY A 6 -10.29 -12.79 18.33
N GLY A 7 -10.18 -14.04 17.88
CA GLY A 7 -11.25 -14.68 17.13
C GLY A 7 -12.58 -14.65 17.88
N LYS A 8 -13.66 -14.22 17.21
CA LYS A 8 -15.04 -14.26 17.75
C LYS A 8 -15.58 -15.69 17.94
N ASN A 9 -14.75 -16.70 17.69
CA ASN A 9 -15.04 -18.13 17.83
C ASN A 9 -14.61 -18.71 19.20
N GLY A 10 -14.15 -17.88 20.14
CA GLY A 10 -13.83 -18.30 21.50
C GLY A 10 -12.47 -18.99 21.67
N THR A 11 -11.65 -19.06 20.62
CA THR A 11 -10.29 -19.64 20.71
C THR A 11 -9.24 -18.61 21.13
N GLY A 12 -9.57 -17.32 21.07
CA GLY A 12 -8.61 -16.22 21.19
C GLY A 12 -7.73 -16.03 19.94
N PHE A 13 -7.89 -16.89 18.92
CA PHE A 13 -7.13 -16.86 17.68
C PHE A 13 -8.04 -16.60 16.49
N GLN A 14 -7.52 -15.85 15.51
CA GLN A 14 -8.20 -15.51 14.28
C GLN A 14 -7.42 -16.09 13.10
N SER A 15 -8.09 -16.77 12.16
CA SER A 15 -7.43 -17.25 10.95
C SER A 15 -7.09 -16.09 10.01
N GLY A 16 -6.18 -16.32 9.05
CA GLY A 16 -5.83 -15.32 8.04
C GLY A 16 -7.04 -14.89 7.21
N GLU A 17 -7.90 -15.84 6.83
CA GLU A 17 -9.14 -15.59 6.08
C GLU A 17 -10.12 -14.75 6.90
N GLN A 18 -10.28 -15.06 8.19
CA GLN A 18 -11.12 -14.26 9.08
C GLN A 18 -10.58 -12.85 9.27
N LEU A 19 -9.26 -12.68 9.35
CA LEU A 19 -8.61 -11.38 9.46
C LEU A 19 -8.79 -10.57 8.18
N LEU A 20 -8.62 -11.19 7.02
CA LEU A 20 -8.81 -10.57 5.71
C LEU A 20 -10.27 -10.13 5.51
N ALA A 21 -11.22 -11.03 5.78
CA ALA A 21 -12.64 -10.74 5.68
C ALA A 21 -13.05 -9.59 6.62
N GLN A 22 -12.54 -9.56 7.85
CA GLN A 22 -12.81 -8.43 8.75
C GLN A 22 -12.18 -7.14 8.25
N LYS A 23 -10.89 -7.15 7.88
CA LYS A 23 -10.18 -5.96 7.37
C LYS A 23 -10.87 -5.36 6.14
N ASN A 24 -11.47 -6.18 5.28
CA ASN A 24 -12.21 -5.70 4.10
C ASN A 24 -13.61 -5.16 4.43
N ASN A 25 -14.15 -5.44 5.63
CA ASN A 25 -15.50 -5.06 6.04
C ASN A 25 -15.56 -4.04 7.20
N ILE A 26 -14.41 -3.57 7.73
CA ILE A 26 -14.40 -2.50 8.72
C ILE A 26 -14.57 -1.13 8.05
N GLU A 27 -15.23 -0.20 8.75
CA GLU A 27 -15.53 1.13 8.23
C GLU A 27 -14.29 2.03 8.13
N VAL A 28 -13.31 1.86 9.02
CA VAL A 28 -12.05 2.63 9.04
C VAL A 28 -10.89 1.76 9.52
N LEU A 29 -9.76 1.86 8.82
CA LEU A 29 -8.48 1.29 9.23
C LEU A 29 -7.38 2.35 9.08
N ILE A 30 -6.55 2.49 10.11
CA ILE A 30 -5.34 3.33 10.04
C ILE A 30 -4.12 2.41 9.95
N GLU A 31 -3.32 2.62 8.91
CA GLU A 31 -2.03 1.96 8.75
C GLU A 31 -0.90 2.83 9.31
N PHE A 32 -0.04 2.21 10.12
CA PHE A 32 1.17 2.84 10.65
C PHE A 32 2.40 2.25 9.97
N LEU A 33 3.20 3.12 9.36
CA LEU A 33 4.50 2.76 8.80
C LEU A 33 5.60 3.13 9.79
N TYR A 34 6.46 2.17 10.11
CA TYR A 34 7.62 2.37 10.99
C TYR A 34 8.89 1.89 10.30
N VAL A 35 9.86 2.78 10.19
CA VAL A 35 11.19 2.48 9.65
C VAL A 35 12.20 2.66 10.78
N LYS A 36 12.85 1.57 11.18
CA LYS A 36 13.93 1.61 12.15
C LYS A 36 15.18 2.21 11.49
N ASP A 37 15.90 3.08 12.20
CA ASP A 37 17.16 3.68 11.75
C ASP A 37 17.05 4.50 10.44
N ALA A 38 15.90 5.12 10.20
CA ALA A 38 15.67 6.00 9.04
C ALA A 38 16.74 7.11 8.98
N LYS A 39 17.40 7.26 7.82
CA LYS A 39 18.49 8.22 7.63
C LYS A 39 17.97 9.60 7.25
N VAL A 40 16.81 9.63 6.61
CA VAL A 40 16.03 10.86 6.40
C VAL A 40 14.83 10.82 7.34
N PRO A 41 14.60 11.86 8.17
CA PRO A 41 13.38 11.93 8.95
C PRO A 41 12.18 11.96 8.01
N LEU A 42 11.17 11.11 8.29
CA LEU A 42 9.87 11.20 7.61
C LEU A 42 9.38 12.64 7.74
N ARG A 43 9.12 13.30 6.60
CA ARG A 43 8.78 14.72 6.57
C ARG A 43 7.51 14.96 7.39
N ARG A 44 7.55 15.94 8.30
CA ARG A 44 6.43 16.22 9.21
C ARG A 44 5.31 16.92 8.45
N THR A 45 4.09 16.78 8.95
CA THR A 45 2.85 17.39 8.42
C THR A 45 2.92 18.90 8.19
N ILE A 46 3.76 19.58 8.98
CA ILE A 46 3.94 21.04 8.91
C ILE A 46 4.95 21.47 7.84
N ASP A 47 5.76 20.54 7.33
CA ASP A 47 6.83 20.81 6.38
C ASP A 47 6.42 20.49 4.93
N ASN A 48 5.46 19.59 4.73
CA ASN A 48 4.74 19.36 3.47
C ASN A 48 3.30 18.94 3.78
N ALA A 49 2.33 19.46 3.02
CA ALA A 49 0.94 19.05 3.12
C ALA A 49 0.74 17.62 2.55
N ASN A 50 1.09 16.59 3.33
CA ASN A 50 0.45 15.27 3.33
C ASN A 50 1.02 14.40 4.47
N THR A 51 0.21 14.07 5.49
CA THR A 51 0.57 13.09 6.55
C THR A 51 0.11 11.68 6.27
N PHE A 52 -0.87 11.50 5.40
CA PHE A 52 -1.32 10.17 5.02
C PHE A 52 -0.47 9.71 3.84
N SER A 53 0.14 8.55 4.00
CA SER A 53 0.89 7.88 2.93
C SER A 53 0.02 7.68 1.70
N HIS A 54 -1.20 7.17 1.91
CA HIS A 54 -2.19 6.90 0.88
C HIS A 54 -3.56 6.65 1.55
N ILE A 55 -4.62 6.59 0.75
CA ILE A 55 -5.96 6.14 1.14
C ILE A 55 -6.18 4.74 0.60
N GLY A 56 -6.63 3.80 1.43
CA GLY A 56 -7.01 2.46 0.99
C GLY A 56 -8.44 2.40 0.44
N LEU A 57 -8.62 1.78 -0.72
CA LEU A 57 -9.93 1.51 -1.33
C LEU A 57 -10.07 0.01 -1.63
N ILE A 58 -11.16 -0.60 -1.17
CA ILE A 58 -11.49 -1.98 -1.49
C ILE A 58 -12.51 -2.02 -2.61
N VAL A 59 -12.23 -2.79 -3.66
CA VAL A 59 -13.10 -2.93 -4.84
C VAL A 59 -13.48 -4.40 -5.07
N PRO A 60 -14.66 -4.69 -5.63
CA PRO A 60 -15.07 -6.07 -5.92
C PRO A 60 -14.20 -6.77 -6.97
N ASP A 61 -13.77 -6.03 -8.01
CA ASP A 61 -12.96 -6.53 -9.12
C ASP A 61 -11.89 -5.51 -9.47
N ILE A 62 -10.62 -5.90 -9.30
CA ILE A 62 -9.49 -5.00 -9.48
C ILE A 62 -9.21 -4.68 -10.95
N LEU A 63 -9.50 -5.60 -11.88
CA LEU A 63 -9.28 -5.38 -13.31
C LEU A 63 -10.37 -4.46 -13.87
N ALA A 64 -11.62 -4.64 -13.42
CA ALA A 64 -12.70 -3.72 -13.75
C ALA A 64 -12.46 -2.31 -13.18
N ALA A 65 -11.94 -2.22 -11.95
CA ALA A 65 -11.52 -0.95 -11.37
C ALA A 65 -10.39 -0.30 -12.17
N GLN A 66 -9.36 -1.05 -12.58
CA GLN A 66 -8.28 -0.53 -13.43
C GLN A 66 -8.82 0.06 -14.74
N ALA A 67 -9.67 -0.69 -15.45
CA ALA A 67 -10.29 -0.24 -16.69
C ALA A 67 -11.13 1.02 -16.49
N THR A 68 -11.79 1.13 -15.33
CA THR A 68 -12.55 2.33 -14.94
C THR A 68 -11.62 3.53 -14.77
N PHE A 69 -10.53 3.40 -14.01
CA PHE A 69 -9.54 4.47 -13.84
C PHE A 69 -8.91 4.90 -15.17
N GLU A 70 -8.59 3.96 -16.05
CA GLU A 70 -8.08 4.24 -17.40
C GLU A 70 -9.10 5.04 -18.23
N ALA A 71 -10.37 4.64 -18.21
CA ALA A 71 -11.43 5.31 -18.96
C ALA A 71 -11.69 6.74 -18.46
N PHE A 72 -11.49 7.00 -17.16
CA PHE A 72 -11.56 8.34 -16.58
C PHE A 72 -10.28 9.16 -16.72
N GLY A 73 -9.21 8.60 -17.30
CA GLY A 73 -7.93 9.30 -17.46
C GLY A 73 -7.21 9.55 -16.14
N ALA A 74 -7.46 8.73 -15.11
CA ALA A 74 -6.76 8.83 -13.85
C ALA A 74 -5.27 8.49 -14.02
N THR A 75 -4.43 9.12 -13.19
CA THR A 75 -2.99 8.82 -13.16
C THR A 75 -2.76 7.49 -12.45
N ILE A 76 -2.45 6.44 -13.22
CA ILE A 76 -2.15 5.11 -12.68
C ILE A 76 -0.63 4.98 -12.53
N LEU A 77 -0.15 5.01 -11.29
CA LEU A 77 1.27 4.91 -10.95
C LEU A 77 1.75 3.45 -10.90
N LYS A 78 0.84 2.52 -10.61
CA LYS A 78 1.16 1.09 -10.52
C LYS A 78 -0.05 0.24 -10.90
N ARG A 79 0.14 -0.68 -11.84
CA ARG A 79 -0.90 -1.58 -12.37
C ARG A 79 -0.89 -2.95 -11.70
N VAL A 80 -1.96 -3.71 -11.86
CA VAL A 80 -1.98 -5.13 -11.47
C VAL A 80 -0.88 -5.88 -12.23
N GLY A 81 -0.14 -6.74 -11.51
CA GLY A 81 0.98 -7.52 -12.06
C GLY A 81 2.30 -6.76 -12.17
N MET A 82 2.32 -5.43 -12.01
CA MET A 82 3.58 -4.68 -12.00
C MET A 82 4.33 -4.87 -10.69
N ASN A 83 5.65 -5.03 -10.81
CA ASN A 83 6.55 -5.08 -9.66
C ASN A 83 6.74 -3.70 -9.03
N PRO A 84 7.00 -3.65 -7.71
CA PRO A 84 7.12 -2.40 -6.94
C PRO A 84 8.33 -1.51 -7.28
N VAL A 85 9.25 -1.97 -8.15
CA VAL A 85 10.60 -1.37 -8.27
C VAL A 85 11.14 -1.33 -9.71
N GLU A 86 10.42 -1.79 -10.72
CA GLU A 86 10.94 -1.73 -12.11
C GLU A 86 10.66 -0.39 -12.77
N GLY A 87 11.67 0.49 -12.73
CA GLY A 87 12.04 1.38 -13.86
C GLY A 87 11.16 2.57 -14.20
N ASP A 88 10.14 2.91 -13.41
CA ASP A 88 9.29 4.07 -13.65
C ASP A 88 9.72 5.27 -12.77
N PRO A 89 9.89 6.50 -13.31
CA PRO A 89 9.95 7.72 -12.48
C PRO A 89 8.76 7.86 -11.51
N ALA A 90 7.60 7.27 -11.79
CA ALA A 90 6.48 7.13 -10.83
C ALA A 90 6.80 6.26 -9.59
N GLY A 91 7.85 5.43 -9.68
CA GLY A 91 8.32 4.57 -8.61
C GLY A 91 8.94 5.31 -7.42
N ASP A 92 9.26 6.61 -7.57
CA ASP A 92 9.71 7.44 -6.44
C ASP A 92 8.54 7.89 -5.57
N ASP A 93 7.42 8.32 -6.16
CA ASP A 93 6.25 8.77 -5.37
C ASP A 93 5.63 7.60 -4.60
N VAL A 94 5.48 6.44 -5.25
CA VAL A 94 5.02 5.21 -4.58
C VAL A 94 6.04 4.77 -3.51
N ALA A 95 7.35 4.83 -3.80
CA ALA A 95 8.35 4.45 -2.80
C ALA A 95 8.37 5.40 -1.60
N VAL A 96 8.19 6.71 -1.81
CA VAL A 96 8.13 7.71 -0.73
C VAL A 96 6.88 7.49 0.11
N ALA A 97 5.72 7.33 -0.52
CA ALA A 97 4.47 7.08 0.19
C ALA A 97 4.58 5.84 1.08
N PHE A 98 5.09 4.73 0.55
CA PHE A 98 5.20 3.47 1.30
C PHE A 98 6.47 3.37 2.17
N GLY A 99 7.27 4.44 2.28
CA GLY A 99 8.52 4.45 3.07
C GLY A 99 9.63 3.52 2.53
N LEU A 100 9.51 3.08 1.28
CA LEU A 100 10.47 2.20 0.59
C LEU A 100 11.70 2.97 0.08
N SER A 101 11.64 4.30 -0.03
CA SER A 101 12.78 5.13 -0.45
C SER A 101 13.98 4.98 0.51
N GLU A 102 13.73 4.90 1.82
CA GLU A 102 14.77 4.70 2.83
C GLU A 102 15.36 3.28 2.76
N VAL A 103 14.52 2.26 2.57
CA VAL A 103 14.94 0.86 2.43
C VAL A 103 15.87 0.69 1.22
N ARG A 104 15.67 1.47 0.16
CA ARG A 104 16.57 1.51 -1.00
C ARG A 104 17.90 2.22 -0.69
N ALA A 105 17.89 3.23 0.19
CA ALA A 105 19.07 4.04 0.51
C ALA A 105 19.93 3.47 1.65
N SER A 106 19.37 2.62 2.52
CA SER A 106 20.06 2.07 3.69
C SER A 106 20.32 0.56 3.59
N SER A 107 21.53 0.18 3.16
CA SER A 107 22.22 -1.09 3.44
C SER A 107 21.88 -2.35 2.61
N ASN A 108 22.67 -3.42 2.79
CA ASN A 108 22.64 -4.73 2.09
C ASN A 108 21.26 -5.43 2.02
N GLU A 109 20.23 -4.94 2.72
CA GLU A 109 18.84 -5.41 2.63
C GLU A 109 18.14 -5.00 1.32
N THR A 110 18.66 -3.99 0.61
CA THR A 110 18.10 -3.52 -0.67
C THR A 110 18.00 -4.61 -1.73
N ALA A 111 18.87 -5.63 -1.69
CA ALA A 111 18.82 -6.76 -2.63
C ALA A 111 17.66 -7.72 -2.36
N ALA A 112 17.22 -7.86 -1.10
CA ALA A 112 16.12 -8.74 -0.69
C ALA A 112 14.77 -8.02 -0.64
N ALA A 113 14.77 -6.69 -0.55
CA ALA A 113 13.56 -5.88 -0.45
C ALA A 113 12.56 -6.11 -1.61
N PRO A 114 12.94 -6.16 -2.90
CA PRO A 114 11.99 -6.43 -3.98
C PRO A 114 11.27 -7.76 -3.82
N THR A 115 11.98 -8.81 -3.41
CA THR A 115 11.41 -10.15 -3.16
C THR A 115 10.44 -10.13 -1.97
N GLY A 116 10.82 -9.45 -0.88
CA GLY A 116 9.95 -9.28 0.28
C GLY A 116 8.67 -8.52 -0.08
N ILE A 117 8.80 -7.40 -0.78
CA ILE A 117 7.67 -6.57 -1.20
C ILE A 117 6.75 -7.35 -2.15
N ALA A 118 7.31 -8.07 -3.13
CA ALA A 118 6.52 -8.95 -3.99
C ALA A 118 5.79 -10.05 -3.19
N GLY A 119 6.45 -10.63 -2.18
CA GLY A 119 5.86 -11.61 -1.27
C GLY A 119 4.72 -11.07 -0.40
N PHE A 120 4.68 -9.77 -0.12
CA PHE A 120 3.57 -9.10 0.56
C PHE A 120 2.35 -8.86 -0.34
N GLY A 121 2.37 -9.36 -1.58
CA GLY A 121 1.24 -9.22 -2.51
C GLY A 121 1.20 -7.88 -3.23
N PHE A 122 2.31 -7.13 -3.26
CA PHE A 122 2.37 -5.80 -3.88
C PHE A 122 1.97 -5.80 -5.36
N THR A 123 2.14 -6.93 -6.05
CA THR A 123 1.72 -7.12 -7.45
C THR A 123 0.19 -7.20 -7.61
N GLN A 124 -0.58 -7.43 -6.53
CA GLN A 124 -2.02 -7.71 -6.58
C GLN A 124 -2.92 -6.46 -6.55
N PHE A 125 -2.41 -5.30 -6.12
CA PHE A 125 -3.19 -4.05 -6.03
C PHE A 125 -2.85 -3.03 -7.11
N ILE A 126 -3.52 -1.89 -7.13
CA ILE A 126 -3.25 -0.75 -8.02
C ILE A 126 -2.88 0.46 -7.16
N ILE A 127 -1.97 1.32 -7.62
CA ILE A 127 -1.78 2.66 -7.06
C ILE A 127 -2.22 3.69 -8.10
N VAL A 128 -3.16 4.55 -7.72
CA VAL A 128 -3.60 5.70 -8.52
C VAL A 128 -3.35 7.00 -7.76
N ALA A 129 -3.19 8.09 -8.49
CA ALA A 129 -3.12 9.44 -7.94
C ALA A 129 -4.33 10.26 -8.40
N ASP A 130 -4.90 11.04 -7.48
CA ASP A 130 -5.87 12.08 -7.83
C ASP A 130 -5.16 13.31 -8.45
N PRO A 131 -5.90 14.30 -8.98
CA PRO A 131 -5.30 15.50 -9.57
C PRO A 131 -4.44 16.34 -8.63
N ASP A 132 -4.62 16.21 -7.31
CA ASP A 132 -3.88 16.92 -6.28
C ASP A 132 -2.62 16.14 -5.83
N GLY A 133 -2.42 14.93 -6.36
CA GLY A 133 -1.28 14.06 -6.05
C GLY A 133 -1.48 13.18 -4.82
N ASN A 134 -2.70 13.05 -4.29
CA ASN A 134 -2.99 12.11 -3.22
C ASN A 134 -3.02 10.69 -3.77
N LEU A 135 -2.36 9.76 -3.08
CA LEU A 135 -2.30 8.37 -3.51
C LEU A 135 -3.47 7.56 -2.96
N ILE A 136 -4.01 6.69 -3.81
CA ILE A 136 -5.04 5.72 -3.45
C ILE A 136 -4.50 4.33 -3.76
N GLU A 137 -4.42 3.48 -2.73
CA GLU A 137 -4.13 2.06 -2.87
C GLU A 137 -5.44 1.30 -3.05
N VAL A 138 -5.58 0.59 -4.17
CA VAL A 138 -6.80 -0.12 -4.52
C VAL A 138 -6.57 -1.63 -4.43
N GLN A 139 -7.26 -2.29 -3.52
CA GLN A 139 -7.16 -3.73 -3.29
C GLN A 139 -8.46 -4.44 -3.67
N GLN A 140 -8.34 -5.68 -4.16
CA GLN A 140 -9.53 -6.51 -4.41
C GLN A 140 -10.14 -7.03 -3.09
N GLN A 141 -11.46 -7.11 -3.06
CA GLN A 141 -12.21 -7.86 -2.07
C GLN A 141 -12.06 -9.37 -2.34
N TYR A 142 -11.57 -10.11 -1.36
CA TYR A 142 -11.52 -11.58 -1.37
C TYR A 142 -12.47 -12.14 -0.31
#